data_AF-A0A1I1GPS9-F1
#
_entry.id   AF-A0A1I1GPS9-F1
#
_cell.length_a   1.000
_cell.length_b   1.000
_cell.length_c   1.000
_cell.angle_alpha   90.00
_cell.angle_beta   90.00
_cell.angle_gamma   90.00
#
_symmetry.space_group_name_H-M   'P 1'
#
loop_
_entity.id
_entity.type
_entity.pdbx_description
1 polymer ?
#
loop_
_entity_poly.entity_id
_entity_poly.type
_entity_poly.pdbx_seq_one_letter_code
_entity_poly.pdbx_strand_id
1 'polypeptide(L)'
;MNYAVIIARRIFKAFFLKKRDEWKVAVICVIVAATIWFLQAMNRKFTTRLRQPIQISYDSTKMKPLSSLPRYVEINATGVGWNLLRRNLRVADLQPIAVRVATPNAHYLLGTQLLPLIAEQVQDVKTDFVITDTLRLAFEPIITRAIPVVLDTAHLRIDSCFNIRKIQLSPAKVEVTGGRSAVNSLPSQIIVTMADSVREEDFIQNLPINCPDDLGVTIYPTQVKVEIILKKP
;
A
#
# COMPACT_ATOMS: atom_id res chain seq x y z
N MET A 1 9.07 -40.47 45.34
CA MET A 1 8.27 -39.61 44.42
C MET A 1 6.78 -39.90 44.64
N ASN A 2 6.18 -39.48 45.77
CA ASN A 2 4.73 -39.66 46.04
C ASN A 2 4.24 -38.89 47.29
N TYR A 3 5.15 -38.44 48.17
CA TYR A 3 4.78 -37.70 49.38
C TYR A 3 4.11 -36.35 49.11
N ALA A 4 4.52 -35.61 48.08
CA ALA A 4 3.91 -34.33 47.72
C ALA A 4 2.44 -34.47 47.31
N VAL A 5 2.09 -35.53 46.57
CA VAL A 5 0.72 -35.81 46.12
C VAL A 5 -0.16 -36.26 47.29
N ILE A 6 0.38 -37.07 48.20
CA ILE A 6 -0.34 -37.55 49.39
C ILE A 6 -0.60 -36.39 50.36
N ILE A 7 0.39 -35.52 50.58
CA ILE A 7 0.27 -34.31 51.41
C ILE A 7 -0.74 -33.34 50.79
N ALA A 8 -0.65 -33.07 49.49
CA ALA A 8 -1.61 -32.24 48.76
C ALA A 8 -3.03 -32.82 48.87
N ARG A 9 -3.21 -34.14 48.71
CA ARG A 9 -4.52 -34.80 48.80
C ARG A 9 -5.10 -34.80 50.22
N ARG A 10 -4.25 -34.87 51.25
CA ARG A 10 -4.67 -34.84 52.66
C ARG A 10 -5.03 -33.42 53.10
N ILE A 11 -4.28 -32.42 52.65
CA ILE A 11 -4.61 -30.99 52.82
C ILE A 11 -5.90 -30.66 52.07
N PHE A 12 -6.05 -31.14 50.84
CA PHE A 12 -7.24 -30.91 50.02
C PHE A 12 -8.51 -31.54 50.64
N LYS A 13 -8.43 -32.77 51.14
CA LYS A 13 -9.55 -33.41 51.85
C LYS A 13 -9.88 -32.72 53.16
N ALA A 14 -8.89 -32.34 53.97
CA ALA A 14 -9.11 -31.63 55.23
C ALA A 14 -9.74 -30.24 55.03
N PHE A 15 -9.37 -29.58 53.93
CA PHE A 15 -9.91 -28.28 53.53
C PHE A 15 -11.35 -28.37 52.98
N PHE A 16 -11.70 -29.44 52.26
CA PHE A 16 -13.05 -29.63 51.71
C PHE A 16 -14.08 -30.19 52.72
N LEU A 17 -13.65 -30.74 53.85
CA LEU A 17 -14.54 -31.41 54.83
C LEU A 17 -14.99 -30.53 56.00
N LYS A 18 -14.54 -29.28 56.11
CA LYS A 18 -14.90 -28.39 57.23
C LYS A 18 -15.70 -27.18 56.73
N LYS A 19 -16.97 -27.12 57.17
CA LYS A 19 -18.00 -26.07 57.01
C LYS A 19 -18.05 -25.35 55.64
N ARG A 20 -19.19 -25.52 54.96
CA ARG A 20 -19.55 -24.94 53.64
C ARG A 20 -19.42 -23.41 53.51
N ASP A 21 -19.22 -22.66 54.60
CA ASP A 21 -19.02 -21.20 54.57
C ASP A 21 -17.56 -20.75 54.68
N GLU A 22 -16.65 -21.55 55.27
CA GLU A 22 -15.26 -21.14 55.50
C GLU A 22 -14.39 -21.32 54.25
N TRP A 23 -14.67 -22.31 53.39
CA TRP A 23 -13.93 -22.51 52.13
C TRP A 23 -14.12 -21.35 51.14
N LYS A 24 -15.28 -20.67 51.16
CA LYS A 24 -15.55 -19.48 50.33
C LYS A 24 -14.56 -18.37 50.66
N VAL A 25 -14.32 -18.13 51.95
CA VAL A 25 -13.35 -17.12 52.43
C VAL A 25 -11.95 -17.46 51.96
N ALA A 26 -11.56 -18.73 52.07
CA ALA A 26 -10.25 -19.17 51.63
C ALA A 26 -10.06 -19.08 50.10
N VAL A 27 -11.09 -19.39 49.30
CA VAL A 27 -11.06 -19.18 47.84
C VAL A 27 -10.93 -17.70 47.49
N ILE A 28 -11.71 -16.82 48.13
CA ILE A 28 -11.60 -15.37 47.93
C ILE A 28 -10.19 -14.89 48.29
N CYS A 29 -9.61 -15.37 49.39
CA CYS A 29 -8.26 -15.01 49.80
C CYS A 29 -7.21 -15.45 48.76
N VAL A 30 -7.31 -16.67 48.23
CA VAL A 30 -6.43 -17.14 47.15
C VAL A 30 -6.57 -16.29 45.90
N ILE A 31 -7.80 -15.91 45.50
CA ILE A 31 -8.04 -15.05 44.34
C ILE A 31 -7.41 -13.66 44.56
N VAL A 32 -7.59 -13.06 45.73
CA VAL A 32 -7.01 -11.75 46.06
C VAL A 32 -5.48 -11.82 46.03
N ALA A 33 -4.89 -12.82 46.68
CA ALA A 33 -3.43 -13.03 46.69
C ALA A 33 -2.88 -13.26 45.28
N ALA A 34 -3.55 -14.09 44.47
CA ALA A 34 -3.19 -14.32 43.08
C ALA A 34 -3.29 -13.04 42.23
N THR A 35 -4.32 -12.22 42.47
CA THR A 35 -4.51 -10.94 41.77
C THR A 35 -3.39 -9.95 42.11
N ILE A 36 -3.05 -9.80 43.40
CA ILE A 36 -1.94 -8.94 43.83
C ILE A 36 -0.62 -9.41 43.22
N TRP A 37 -0.34 -10.71 43.28
CA TRP A 37 0.88 -11.29 42.69
C TRP A 37 0.92 -11.07 41.17
N PHE A 38 -0.19 -11.28 40.47
CA PHE A 38 -0.31 -11.04 39.04
C PHE A 38 -0.06 -9.57 38.67
N LEU A 39 -0.70 -8.63 39.38
CA LEU A 39 -0.48 -7.19 39.18
C LEU A 39 0.99 -6.80 39.42
N GLN A 40 1.62 -7.36 40.45
CA GLN A 40 3.02 -7.08 40.75
C GLN A 40 3.98 -7.69 39.72
N ALA A 41 3.70 -8.89 39.23
CA ALA A 41 4.46 -9.52 38.16
C ALA A 41 4.36 -8.70 36.86
N MET A 42 3.18 -8.17 36.56
CA MET A 42 2.89 -7.39 35.35
C MET A 42 3.43 -5.96 35.38
N ASN A 43 3.65 -5.39 36.57
CA ASN A 43 4.27 -4.07 36.71
C ASN A 43 5.79 -4.08 36.43
N ARG A 44 6.39 -5.25 36.24
CA ARG A 44 7.79 -5.35 35.81
C ARG A 44 7.94 -4.88 34.36
N LYS A 45 9.14 -4.39 34.04
CA LYS A 45 9.50 -4.02 32.67
C LYS A 45 9.94 -5.26 31.92
N PHE A 46 9.43 -5.44 30.71
CA PHE A 46 9.79 -6.52 29.82
C PHE A 46 10.22 -5.94 28.47
N THR A 47 11.04 -6.69 27.75
CA THR A 47 11.48 -6.38 26.39
C THR A 47 10.89 -7.42 25.46
N THR A 48 10.17 -6.98 24.44
CA THR A 48 9.52 -7.89 23.49
C THR A 48 9.44 -7.31 22.09
N ARG A 49 9.28 -8.20 21.11
CA ARG A 49 9.09 -7.83 19.71
C ARG A 49 7.63 -7.44 19.49
N LEU A 50 7.42 -6.24 18.95
CA LEU A 50 6.11 -5.71 18.62
C LEU A 50 6.04 -5.38 17.13
N ARG A 51 4.86 -5.61 16.55
CA ARG A 51 4.52 -5.13 15.20
C ARG A 51 3.82 -3.79 15.33
N GLN A 52 4.46 -2.74 14.88
CA GLN A 52 3.89 -1.41 14.88
C GLN A 52 3.35 -1.07 13.48
N PRO A 53 2.09 -0.63 13.35
CA PRO A 53 1.57 -0.17 12.06
C PRO A 53 2.32 1.07 11.58
N ILE A 54 2.56 1.12 10.28
CA ILE A 54 3.16 2.27 9.60
C ILE A 54 2.25 2.75 8.47
N GLN A 55 2.23 4.05 8.27
CA GLN A 55 1.50 4.70 7.19
C GLN A 55 2.44 5.61 6.43
N ILE A 56 2.64 5.29 5.15
CA ILE A 56 3.53 6.04 4.26
C ILE A 56 2.71 7.09 3.52
N SER A 57 3.03 8.35 3.76
CA SER A 57 2.44 9.52 3.10
C SER A 57 3.37 10.02 2.00
N TYR A 58 2.83 10.21 0.80
CA TYR A 58 3.54 10.66 -0.39
C TYR A 58 2.62 11.54 -1.26
N ASP A 59 3.21 12.32 -2.17
CA ASP A 59 2.47 13.12 -3.14
C ASP A 59 2.03 12.26 -4.34
N SER A 60 0.75 11.89 -4.35
CA SER A 60 0.16 11.03 -5.41
C SER A 60 0.06 11.71 -6.77
N THR A 61 0.27 13.03 -6.86
CA THR A 61 0.28 13.75 -8.14
C THR A 61 1.62 13.65 -8.85
N LYS A 62 2.70 13.42 -8.10
CA LYS A 62 4.08 13.37 -8.62
C LYS A 62 4.66 11.98 -8.63
N MET A 63 4.13 11.06 -7.82
CA MET A 63 4.74 9.75 -7.58
C MET A 63 3.70 8.65 -7.45
N LYS A 64 4.06 7.46 -7.94
CA LYS A 64 3.26 6.25 -7.82
C LYS A 64 4.10 5.12 -7.22
N PRO A 65 3.55 4.31 -6.30
CA PRO A 65 4.27 3.15 -5.78
C PRO A 65 4.31 2.04 -6.84
N LEU A 66 5.48 1.43 -7.07
CA LEU A 66 5.63 0.27 -7.95
C LEU A 66 5.22 -1.04 -7.27
N SER A 67 5.27 -1.09 -5.93
CA SER A 67 4.99 -2.29 -5.14
C SER A 67 4.04 -1.98 -3.99
N SER A 68 3.43 -3.01 -3.41
CA SER A 68 2.64 -2.87 -2.19
C SER A 68 3.48 -2.24 -1.07
N LEU A 69 3.02 -1.12 -0.53
CA LEU A 69 3.68 -0.44 0.57
C LEU A 69 3.61 -1.29 1.86
N PRO A 70 4.68 -1.35 2.65
CA PRO A 70 4.67 -2.08 3.92
C PRO A 70 3.69 -1.43 4.90
N ARG A 71 2.92 -2.26 5.62
CA ARG A 71 1.92 -1.81 6.60
C ARG A 71 2.37 -1.90 8.04
N TYR A 72 3.43 -2.66 8.30
CA TYR A 72 3.95 -2.91 9.64
C TYR A 72 5.46 -2.90 9.63
N VAL A 73 6.05 -2.50 10.76
CA VAL A 73 7.47 -2.63 11.06
C VAL A 73 7.63 -3.40 12.36
N GLU A 74 8.64 -4.27 12.43
CA GLU A 74 8.95 -5.01 13.64
C GLU A 74 9.97 -4.22 14.46
N ILE A 75 9.62 -3.94 15.71
CA ILE A 75 10.44 -3.20 16.67
C ILE A 75 10.67 -4.03 17.92
N ASN A 76 11.82 -3.83 18.55
CA ASN A 76 12.02 -4.28 19.91
C ASN A 76 11.70 -3.13 20.86
N ALA A 77 10.75 -3.37 21.76
CA ALA A 77 10.26 -2.37 22.68
C ALA A 77 10.32 -2.87 24.13
N THR A 78 10.74 -1.97 25.01
CA THR A 78 10.76 -2.17 26.45
C THR A 78 9.68 -1.34 27.12
N GLY A 79 8.83 -1.99 27.92
CA GLY A 79 7.70 -1.33 28.58
C GLY A 79 7.17 -2.09 29.78
N VAL A 80 6.22 -1.49 30.49
CA VAL A 80 5.48 -2.16 31.58
C VAL A 80 4.65 -3.31 30.98
N GLY A 81 4.62 -4.46 31.65
CA GLY A 81 3.96 -5.67 31.15
C GLY A 81 2.51 -5.47 30.71
N TRP A 82 1.74 -4.63 31.40
CA TRP A 82 0.36 -4.31 31.00
C TRP A 82 0.26 -3.53 29.68
N ASN A 83 1.19 -2.59 29.42
CA ASN A 83 1.22 -1.86 28.15
C ASN A 83 1.52 -2.81 26.99
N LEU A 84 2.49 -3.70 27.19
CA LEU A 84 2.86 -4.71 26.19
C LEU A 84 1.73 -5.71 25.94
N LEU A 85 1.02 -6.13 27.01
CA LEU A 85 -0.10 -7.06 26.90
C LEU A 85 -1.26 -6.46 26.10
N ARG A 86 -1.67 -5.22 26.40
CA ARG A 86 -2.75 -4.53 25.67
C ARG A 86 -2.45 -4.39 24.18
N ARG A 87 -1.19 -4.13 23.83
CA ARG A 87 -0.71 -4.09 22.44
C ARG A 87 -0.72 -5.46 21.77
N ASN A 88 -0.26 -6.49 22.47
CA ASN A 88 -0.24 -7.86 21.94
C ASN A 88 -1.65 -8.40 21.67
N LEU A 89 -2.60 -8.11 22.57
CA LEU A 89 -4.01 -8.48 22.42
C LEU A 89 -4.78 -7.61 21.41
N ARG A 90 -4.13 -6.63 20.76
CA ARG A 90 -4.74 -5.65 19.83
C ARG A 90 -5.92 -4.88 20.42
N VAL A 91 -5.97 -4.76 21.74
CA VAL A 91 -7.00 -3.98 22.45
C VAL A 91 -6.61 -2.51 22.54
N ALA A 92 -5.32 -2.20 22.37
CA ALA A 92 -4.84 -0.83 22.23
C ALA A 92 -4.99 -0.35 20.78
N ASP A 93 -5.59 0.83 20.60
CA ASP A 93 -5.56 1.55 19.33
C ASP A 93 -4.12 1.98 19.03
N LEU A 94 -3.46 1.20 18.17
CA LEU A 94 -2.11 1.50 17.71
C LEU A 94 -2.20 2.58 16.64
N GLN A 95 -1.82 3.82 16.98
CA GLN A 95 -1.69 4.88 15.99
C GLN A 95 -0.62 4.50 14.95
N PRO A 96 -0.95 4.49 13.65
CA PRO A 96 0.03 4.23 12.61
C PRO A 96 1.13 5.29 12.63
N ILE A 97 2.39 4.86 12.54
CA ILE A 97 3.51 5.78 12.43
C ILE A 97 3.44 6.47 11.07
N ALA A 98 3.34 7.80 11.05
CA ALA A 98 3.31 8.56 9.82
C ALA A 98 4.74 8.78 9.31
N VAL A 99 5.05 8.23 8.14
CA VAL A 99 6.34 8.39 7.47
C VAL A 99 6.14 9.15 6.17
N ARG A 100 6.76 10.33 6.05
CA ARG A 100 6.67 11.16 4.84
C ARG A 100 7.81 10.86 3.88
N VAL A 101 7.49 10.56 2.63
CA VAL A 101 8.46 10.36 1.56
C VAL A 101 8.44 11.58 0.66
N ALA A 102 9.53 12.35 0.68
CA ALA A 102 9.63 13.61 -0.05
C ALA A 102 10.12 13.44 -1.50
N THR A 103 10.91 12.41 -1.79
CA THR A 103 11.58 12.25 -3.08
C THR A 103 11.16 10.96 -3.82
N PRO A 104 10.99 11.01 -5.16
CA PRO A 104 10.60 9.84 -5.96
C PRO A 104 11.65 8.74 -6.00
N ASN A 105 12.92 9.11 -5.77
CA ASN A 105 14.06 8.19 -5.82
C ASN A 105 14.37 7.55 -4.46
N ALA A 106 13.54 7.79 -3.44
CA ALA A 106 13.71 7.14 -2.15
C ALA A 106 13.25 5.68 -2.26
N HIS A 107 14.16 4.79 -2.65
CA HIS A 107 13.88 3.37 -2.85
C HIS A 107 13.82 2.55 -1.55
N TYR A 108 14.37 3.09 -0.46
CA TYR A 108 14.45 2.42 0.83
C TYR A 108 14.48 3.42 1.98
N LEU A 109 13.95 3.00 3.13
CA LEU A 109 14.17 3.64 4.42
C LEU A 109 14.93 2.69 5.33
N LEU A 110 15.97 3.21 5.97
CA LEU A 110 16.79 2.45 6.90
C LEU A 110 16.10 2.38 8.28
N GLY A 111 16.26 1.26 8.98
CA GLY A 111 15.78 1.09 10.37
C GLY A 111 16.32 2.17 11.30
N THR A 112 17.54 2.66 11.05
CA THR A 112 18.17 3.76 11.79
C THR A 112 17.46 5.10 11.60
N GLN A 113 16.87 5.35 10.43
CA GLN A 113 16.06 6.55 10.15
C GLN A 113 14.65 6.44 10.74
N LEU A 114 14.13 5.20 10.85
CA LEU A 114 12.82 4.95 11.45
C LEU A 114 12.84 5.09 12.97
N LEU A 115 13.90 4.61 13.64
CA LEU A 115 13.99 4.61 15.10
C LEU A 115 13.59 5.94 15.77
N PRO A 116 14.13 7.12 15.38
CA PRO A 116 13.73 8.39 15.99
C PRO A 116 12.26 8.74 15.74
N LEU A 117 11.74 8.47 14.53
CA LEU A 117 10.33 8.71 14.18
C LEU A 117 9.39 7.84 15.04
N ILE A 118 9.76 6.58 15.26
CA ILE A 118 9.00 5.66 16.10
C ILE A 118 9.07 6.09 17.56
N ALA A 119 10.25 6.47 18.06
CA ALA A 119 10.43 6.90 19.44
C ALA A 119 9.67 8.19 19.77
N GLU A 120 9.48 9.09 18.81
CA GLU A 120 8.70 10.32 18.97
C GLU A 120 7.19 10.04 19.04
N GLN A 121 6.69 9.15 18.17
CA GLN A 121 5.26 8.88 18.02
C GLN A 121 4.74 7.78 18.96
N VAL A 122 5.61 6.94 19.51
CA VAL A 122 5.27 5.83 20.42
C VAL A 122 5.78 6.13 21.83
N GLN A 123 4.91 6.68 22.69
CA GLN A 123 5.29 7.17 24.03
C GLN A 123 5.05 6.17 25.17
N ASP A 124 4.19 5.17 24.97
CA ASP A 124 3.77 4.22 26.00
C ASP A 124 4.73 3.03 26.19
N VAL A 125 5.65 2.84 25.24
CA VAL A 125 6.74 1.86 25.29
C VAL A 125 8.02 2.50 24.75
N LYS A 126 9.16 2.20 25.39
CA LYS A 126 10.46 2.64 24.89
C LYS A 126 10.87 1.76 23.72
N THR A 127 11.07 2.33 22.55
CA THR A 127 11.62 1.59 21.40
C THR A 127 13.15 1.52 21.53
N ASP A 128 13.70 0.32 21.65
CA ASP A 128 15.15 0.13 21.82
C ASP A 128 15.86 0.07 20.46
N PHE A 129 15.30 -0.71 19.53
CA PHE A 129 15.79 -0.79 18.15
C PHE A 129 14.71 -1.28 17.18
N VAL A 130 14.91 -0.96 15.90
CA VAL A 130 14.10 -1.47 14.80
C VAL A 130 14.71 -2.78 14.33
N ILE A 131 13.91 -3.86 14.31
CA ILE A 131 14.37 -5.19 13.87
C ILE A 131 14.48 -5.22 12.35
N THR A 132 13.59 -4.51 11.67
CA THR A 132 13.60 -4.35 10.22
C THR A 132 14.75 -3.42 9.80
N ASP A 133 15.77 -3.99 9.16
CA ASP A 133 16.96 -3.25 8.71
C ASP A 133 16.63 -2.25 7.58
N THR A 134 15.85 -2.70 6.58
CA THR A 134 15.46 -1.86 5.44
C THR A 134 13.99 -2.05 5.09
N LEU A 135 13.23 -0.96 5.05
CA LEU A 135 11.91 -0.93 4.41
C LEU A 135 12.07 -0.54 2.95
N ARG A 136 11.76 -1.45 2.04
CA ARG A 136 11.76 -1.18 0.59
C ARG A 136 10.54 -0.36 0.22
N LEU A 137 10.77 0.82 -0.32
CA LEU A 137 9.75 1.75 -0.77
C LEU A 137 10.02 2.05 -2.25
N ALA A 138 9.46 1.26 -3.16
CA ALA A 138 9.68 1.49 -4.57
C ALA A 138 8.68 2.54 -5.09
N PHE A 139 9.16 3.75 -5.37
CA PHE A 139 8.41 4.81 -6.03
C PHE A 139 8.99 5.11 -7.42
N GLU A 140 8.13 5.56 -8.33
CA GLU A 140 8.53 6.16 -9.59
C GLU A 140 7.85 7.53 -9.77
N PRO A 141 8.51 8.46 -10.49
CA PRO A 141 7.88 9.71 -10.85
C PRO A 141 6.76 9.48 -11.85
N ILE A 142 5.69 10.27 -11.70
CA ILE A 142 4.66 10.44 -12.71
C ILE A 142 5.22 11.41 -13.76
N ILE A 143 5.22 10.96 -15.01
CA ILE A 143 5.69 11.75 -16.14
C ILE A 143 4.57 11.90 -17.17
N THR A 144 4.64 12.99 -17.92
CA THR A 144 3.77 13.22 -19.08
C THR A 144 4.64 13.22 -20.34
N ARG A 145 4.25 12.42 -21.33
CA ARG A 145 4.92 12.32 -22.63
C ARG A 145 3.94 12.64 -23.74
N ALA A 146 4.32 13.55 -24.64
CA ALA A 146 3.57 13.82 -25.85
C ALA A 146 3.96 12.79 -26.93
N ILE A 147 3.00 11.98 -27.37
CA ILE A 147 3.20 10.94 -28.39
C ILE A 147 2.47 11.36 -29.67
N PRO A 148 3.14 11.38 -30.84
CA PRO A 148 2.49 11.68 -32.10
C PRO A 148 1.48 10.60 -32.48
N VAL A 149 0.36 11.03 -33.06
CA VAL A 149 -0.66 10.14 -33.61
C VAL A 149 -0.44 10.01 -35.11
N VAL A 150 -0.47 8.78 -35.61
CA VAL A 150 -0.29 8.46 -37.02
C VAL A 150 -1.47 7.63 -37.49
N LEU A 151 -2.02 7.99 -38.65
CA LEU A 151 -3.06 7.22 -39.30
C LEU A 151 -2.44 6.02 -40.02
N ASP A 152 -3.02 4.84 -39.82
CA ASP A 152 -2.69 3.67 -40.64
C ASP A 152 -3.27 3.82 -42.05
N THR A 153 -2.39 4.09 -43.02
CA THR A 153 -2.78 4.22 -44.43
C THR A 153 -2.80 2.88 -45.18
N ALA A 154 -2.29 1.79 -44.60
CA ALA A 154 -2.19 0.51 -45.30
C ALA A 154 -3.55 -0.15 -45.53
N HIS A 155 -4.52 0.13 -44.65
CA HIS A 155 -5.88 -0.40 -44.72
C HIS A 155 -6.90 0.61 -45.23
N LEU A 156 -6.45 1.79 -45.69
CA LEU A 156 -7.33 2.84 -46.18
C LEU A 156 -7.93 2.46 -47.54
N ARG A 157 -9.26 2.29 -47.59
CA ARG A 157 -9.99 2.03 -48.84
C ARG A 157 -10.56 3.32 -49.39
N ILE A 158 -10.04 3.76 -50.53
CA ILE A 158 -10.47 4.97 -51.23
C ILE A 158 -11.18 4.55 -52.51
N ASP A 159 -12.27 5.24 -52.85
CA ASP A 159 -12.95 5.03 -54.11
C ASP A 159 -12.04 5.40 -55.30
N SER A 160 -12.12 4.61 -56.37
CA SER A 160 -11.28 4.67 -57.57
C SER A 160 -11.25 6.03 -58.28
N CYS A 161 -12.20 6.91 -57.99
CA CYS A 161 -12.37 8.24 -58.59
C CYS A 161 -11.62 9.37 -57.86
N PHE A 162 -10.86 9.09 -56.80
CA PHE A 162 -10.23 10.12 -55.98
C PHE A 162 -8.77 9.83 -55.63
N ASN A 163 -7.95 10.89 -55.58
CA ASN A 163 -6.59 10.86 -55.06
C ASN A 163 -6.50 11.58 -53.71
N ILE A 164 -5.67 11.07 -52.79
CA ILE A 164 -5.40 11.74 -51.51
C ILE A 164 -4.60 13.01 -51.77
N ARG A 165 -5.11 14.16 -51.36
CA ARG A 165 -4.35 15.42 -51.39
C ARG A 165 -3.67 15.69 -50.06
N LYS A 166 -4.40 15.52 -48.95
CA LYS A 166 -3.92 15.84 -47.61
C LYS A 166 -4.67 15.07 -46.55
N ILE A 167 -3.97 14.63 -45.52
CA ILE A 167 -4.53 14.04 -44.30
C ILE A 167 -4.15 14.96 -43.14
N GLN A 168 -5.13 15.39 -42.35
CA GLN A 168 -4.94 16.24 -41.18
C GLN A 168 -5.47 15.53 -39.94
N LEU A 169 -4.65 15.46 -38.91
CA LEU A 169 -4.99 14.91 -37.60
C LEU A 169 -5.04 16.05 -36.59
N SER A 170 -6.17 16.18 -35.88
CA SER A 170 -6.36 17.19 -34.84
C SER A 170 -6.84 16.53 -33.54
N PRO A 171 -6.04 16.54 -32.47
CA PRO A 171 -4.64 17.00 -32.42
C PRO A 171 -3.66 16.00 -33.07
N ALA A 172 -2.49 16.50 -33.50
CA ALA A 172 -1.42 15.67 -34.06
C ALA A 172 -0.61 14.90 -33.01
N LYS A 173 -0.75 15.29 -31.73
CA LYS A 173 -0.06 14.69 -30.59
C LYS A 173 -1.06 14.51 -29.45
N VAL A 174 -0.86 13.45 -28.67
CA VAL A 174 -1.61 13.24 -27.43
C VAL A 174 -0.67 13.16 -26.25
N GLU A 175 -1.15 13.68 -25.13
CA GLU A 175 -0.44 13.67 -23.87
C GLU A 175 -0.80 12.42 -23.09
N VAL A 176 0.25 11.72 -22.68
CA VAL A 176 0.13 10.45 -22.00
C VAL A 176 0.81 10.56 -20.65
N THR A 177 0.04 10.42 -19.57
CA THR A 177 0.48 10.64 -18.19
C THR A 177 0.40 9.36 -17.39
N GLY A 178 1.48 9.02 -16.70
CA GLY A 178 1.53 7.81 -15.89
C GLY A 178 2.87 7.62 -15.22
N GLY A 179 3.06 6.44 -14.62
CA GLY A 179 4.35 6.05 -14.07
C GLY A 179 5.43 6.01 -15.16
N ARG A 180 6.65 6.46 -14.84
CA ARG A 180 7.76 6.50 -15.80
C ARG A 180 7.96 5.19 -16.56
N SER A 181 7.86 4.05 -15.89
CA SER A 181 8.05 2.75 -16.52
C SER A 181 6.97 2.47 -17.56
N ALA A 182 5.70 2.74 -17.20
CA ALA A 182 4.54 2.54 -18.07
C ALA A 182 4.52 3.48 -19.28
N VAL A 183 4.88 4.76 -19.09
CA VAL A 183 4.94 5.73 -20.19
C VAL A 183 6.11 5.46 -21.14
N ASN A 184 7.22 4.93 -20.62
CA ASN A 184 8.38 4.57 -21.44
C ASN A 184 8.20 3.23 -22.18
N SER A 185 7.35 2.32 -21.70
CA SER A 185 7.01 1.09 -22.42
C SER A 185 6.07 1.33 -23.60
N LEU A 186 5.45 2.51 -23.71
CA LEU A 186 4.61 2.85 -24.84
C LEU A 186 5.43 3.08 -26.12
N PRO A 187 4.85 2.73 -27.29
CA PRO A 187 5.49 2.97 -28.58
C PRO A 187 5.74 4.47 -28.80
N SER A 188 6.69 4.78 -29.69
CA SER A 188 7.02 6.17 -30.04
C SER A 188 5.91 6.89 -30.82
N GLN A 189 4.94 6.16 -31.33
CA GLN A 189 3.80 6.66 -32.11
C GLN A 189 2.56 5.84 -31.80
N ILE A 190 1.40 6.50 -31.74
CA ILE A 190 0.09 5.85 -31.58
C ILE A 190 -0.53 5.72 -32.96
N ILE A 191 -0.87 4.49 -33.33
CA ILE A 191 -1.48 4.19 -34.62
C ILE A 191 -3.00 4.18 -34.43
N VAL A 192 -3.70 4.98 -35.24
CA VAL A 192 -5.16 4.94 -35.33
C VAL A 192 -5.57 4.30 -36.64
N THR A 193 -6.51 3.38 -36.58
CA THR A 193 -7.02 2.64 -37.76
C THR A 193 -8.45 3.07 -38.04
N MET A 194 -8.75 3.31 -39.31
CA MET A 194 -10.11 3.59 -39.78
C MET A 194 -10.74 2.33 -40.34
N ALA A 195 -12.00 2.09 -39.98
CA ALA A 195 -12.78 0.97 -40.52
C ALA A 195 -13.52 1.34 -41.82
N ASP A 196 -13.73 2.64 -42.07
CA ASP A 196 -14.62 3.12 -43.11
C ASP A 196 -13.88 3.42 -44.43
N SER A 197 -14.58 3.18 -45.54
CA SER A 197 -14.12 3.56 -46.88
C SER A 197 -14.41 5.03 -47.14
N VAL A 198 -13.41 5.79 -47.60
CA VAL A 198 -13.54 7.21 -47.93
C VAL A 198 -14.22 7.36 -49.30
N ARG A 199 -15.40 7.98 -49.35
CA ARG A 199 -16.23 8.11 -50.57
C ARG A 199 -16.58 9.54 -50.95
N GLU A 200 -16.21 10.52 -50.13
CA GLU A 200 -16.58 11.92 -50.28
C GLU A 200 -15.32 12.80 -50.40
N GLU A 201 -15.46 13.96 -51.06
CA GLU A 201 -14.34 14.89 -51.28
C GLU A 201 -13.71 15.40 -49.97
N ASP A 202 -14.53 15.63 -48.95
CA ASP A 202 -14.12 16.00 -47.59
C ASP A 202 -14.66 14.97 -46.60
N PHE A 203 -13.77 14.13 -46.05
CA PHE A 203 -14.15 13.11 -45.07
C PHE A 203 -13.64 13.48 -43.68
N ILE A 204 -14.55 13.56 -42.72
CA ILE A 204 -14.26 13.91 -41.33
C ILE A 204 -14.75 12.79 -40.41
N GLN A 205 -13.86 12.24 -39.60
CA GLN A 205 -14.20 11.21 -38.61
C GLN A 205 -13.44 11.42 -37.29
N ASN A 206 -14.12 11.19 -36.17
CA ASN A 206 -13.47 11.14 -34.85
C ASN A 206 -13.14 9.68 -34.53
N LEU A 207 -11.85 9.41 -34.29
CA LEU A 207 -11.38 8.08 -33.92
C LEU A 207 -10.99 8.05 -32.44
N PRO A 208 -11.42 7.02 -31.68
CA PRO A 208 -10.93 6.81 -30.33
C PRO A 208 -9.45 6.40 -30.35
N ILE A 209 -8.67 6.91 -29.40
CA ILE A 209 -7.32 6.42 -29.15
C ILE A 209 -7.40 5.27 -28.15
N ASN A 210 -7.02 4.08 -28.59
CA ASN A 210 -6.93 2.93 -27.70
C ASN A 210 -5.55 2.93 -27.02
N CYS A 211 -5.53 3.04 -25.70
CA CYS A 211 -4.35 2.80 -24.87
C CYS A 211 -4.46 1.43 -24.21
N PRO A 212 -3.36 0.71 -23.98
CA PRO A 212 -3.39 -0.46 -23.12
C PRO A 212 -3.77 -0.07 -21.68
N ASP A 213 -4.97 -0.48 -21.22
CA ASP A 213 -5.50 -0.19 -19.88
C ASP A 213 -4.66 -0.83 -18.76
N ASP A 214 -3.97 -1.92 -19.07
CA ASP A 214 -3.11 -2.70 -18.16
C ASP A 214 -1.91 -1.90 -17.63
N LEU A 215 -1.48 -0.86 -18.36
CA LEU A 215 -0.37 0.00 -17.97
C LEU A 215 -0.76 1.06 -16.94
N GLY A 216 -2.06 1.26 -16.67
CA GLY A 216 -2.54 2.23 -15.67
C GLY A 216 -2.13 3.68 -15.97
N VAL A 217 -2.21 4.04 -17.25
CA VAL A 217 -1.82 5.33 -17.83
C VAL A 217 -3.07 6.10 -18.26
N THR A 218 -3.05 7.43 -18.16
CA THR A 218 -4.12 8.31 -18.63
C THR A 218 -3.71 9.02 -19.92
N ILE A 219 -4.61 9.08 -20.90
CA ILE A 219 -4.40 9.79 -22.16
C ILE A 219 -5.34 10.98 -22.25
N TYR A 220 -4.82 12.11 -22.74
CA TYR A 220 -5.61 13.27 -23.09
C TYR A 220 -5.11 13.89 -24.41
N PRO A 221 -5.98 14.18 -25.40
CA PRO A 221 -7.41 13.80 -25.47
C PRO A 221 -7.62 12.32 -25.85
N THR A 222 -8.82 11.80 -25.56
CA THR A 222 -9.20 10.38 -25.84
C THR A 222 -9.66 10.12 -27.28
N GLN A 223 -9.83 11.18 -28.07
CA GLN A 223 -10.27 11.11 -29.47
C GLN A 223 -9.42 12.03 -30.34
N VAL A 224 -9.25 11.64 -31.60
CA VAL A 224 -8.57 12.43 -32.64
C VAL A 224 -9.51 12.61 -33.82
N LYS A 225 -9.67 13.85 -34.26
CA LYS A 225 -10.36 14.19 -35.49
C LYS A 225 -9.42 13.94 -36.67
N VAL A 226 -9.84 13.09 -37.60
CA VAL A 226 -9.17 12.83 -38.87
C VAL A 226 -9.95 13.55 -39.96
N GLU A 227 -9.26 14.36 -40.74
CA GLU A 227 -9.79 15.08 -41.90
C GLU A 227 -8.98 14.69 -43.14
N ILE A 228 -9.65 14.13 -44.14
CA ILE A 228 -9.04 13.66 -45.38
C ILE A 228 -9.61 14.50 -46.51
N ILE A 229 -8.73 15.23 -47.19
CA ILE A 229 -9.07 16.05 -48.34
C ILE A 229 -8.70 15.25 -49.59
N LEU A 230 -9.71 14.89 -50.37
CA LEU A 230 -9.54 14.21 -51.64
C LEU A 230 -9.54 15.20 -52.81
N LYS A 231 -8.94 14.80 -53.92
CA LYS A 231 -8.97 15.54 -55.19
C LYS A 231 -9.38 14.60 -56.30
N LYS A 232 -10.33 15.03 -57.14
CA LYS A 232 -10.63 14.35 -58.42
C LYS A 232 -9.39 14.39 -59.34
N PRO A 233 -9.14 13.32 -60.12
CA PRO A 233 -7.98 13.23 -61.01
C PRO A 233 -7.88 14.40 -61.99
#